data_AF-A0A0J9VWD8-F1
#
_entry.id   AF-A0A0J9VWD8-F1
#
_cell.length_a   1.000
_cell.length_b   1.000
_cell.length_c   1.000
_cell.angle_alpha   90.00
_cell.angle_beta   90.00
_cell.angle_gamma   90.00
#
_symmetry.space_group_name_H-M   'P 1'
#
loop_
_entity.id
_entity.type
_entity.pdbx_description
1 polymer ?
#
loop_
_entity_poly.entity_id
_entity_poly.type
_entity_poly.pdbx_seq_one_letter_code
_entity_poly.pdbx_strand_id
1 'polypeptide(L)'
;MHENFFVRKGNISETGNYCNVFDIKGKEKQGAKELCNNVVKFLKEIAIKRERDESNNLCSYLPFWLYDEIWGIHSDRKRNIKHIPFVKNLIDAGNNAMSKIPNNKCRTLPYYSHINLDEWKKRKISYIYFK
;
A
#
# COMPACT_ATOMS: atom_id res chain seq x y z
N MET A 1 -12.72 -1.32 11.02
CA MET A 1 -13.82 -0.66 10.29
C MET A 1 -13.56 -0.50 8.78
N HIS A 2 -12.34 -0.21 8.32
CA HIS A 2 -12.04 -0.04 6.88
C HIS A 2 -11.50 -1.30 6.17
N GLU A 3 -11.20 -2.38 6.90
CA GLU A 3 -10.59 -3.60 6.35
C GLU A 3 -11.44 -4.28 5.27
N ASN A 4 -12.77 -4.16 5.34
CA ASN A 4 -13.68 -4.71 4.34
C ASN A 4 -13.50 -4.09 2.95
N PHE A 5 -12.97 -2.87 2.87
CA PHE A 5 -12.65 -2.23 1.59
C PHE A 5 -11.34 -2.79 1.00
N PHE A 6 -10.34 -3.02 1.85
CA PHE A 6 -9.00 -3.45 1.46
C PHE A 6 -8.86 -4.97 1.36
N VAL A 7 -9.86 -5.62 0.74
CA VAL A 7 -9.80 -7.05 0.45
C VAL A 7 -9.06 -7.24 -0.87
N ARG A 8 -7.98 -8.03 -0.85
CA ARG A 8 -7.24 -8.39 -2.08
C ARG A 8 -8.23 -9.01 -3.08
N LYS A 9 -8.36 -8.41 -4.26
CA LYS A 9 -9.21 -8.94 -5.33
C LYS A 9 -8.32 -9.76 -6.28
N GLY A 10 -8.58 -11.05 -6.41
CA GLY A 10 -7.91 -11.90 -7.39
C GLY A 10 -8.18 -11.44 -8.83
N ASN A 11 -7.22 -11.64 -9.74
CA ASN A 11 -7.24 -11.21 -11.14
C ASN A 11 -7.45 -9.70 -11.32
N ILE A 12 -6.35 -8.94 -11.20
CA ILE A 12 -6.35 -7.51 -11.42
C ILE A 12 -6.07 -7.24 -12.90
N SER A 13 -7.12 -7.01 -13.69
CA SER A 13 -6.98 -6.48 -15.05
C SER A 13 -6.68 -4.98 -14.98
N GLU A 14 -5.52 -4.58 -15.49
CA GLU A 14 -5.15 -3.19 -15.79
C GLU A 14 -5.00 -2.22 -14.60
N THR A 15 -3.96 -2.45 -13.80
CA THR A 15 -3.35 -1.40 -12.97
C THR A 15 -2.50 -0.43 -13.78
N GLY A 16 -2.33 -0.64 -15.08
CA GLY A 16 -1.39 0.10 -15.92
C GLY A 16 0.05 -0.30 -15.64
N ASN A 17 0.99 0.41 -16.25
CA ASN A 17 2.42 0.08 -16.20
C ASN A 17 3.12 0.53 -14.88
N TYR A 18 2.38 0.94 -13.86
CA TYR A 18 2.95 1.49 -12.61
C TYR A 18 3.80 0.47 -11.84
N CYS A 19 3.41 -0.80 -11.91
CA CYS A 19 4.02 -1.88 -11.13
C CYS A 19 5.04 -2.71 -11.92
N ASN A 20 5.42 -2.27 -13.13
CA ASN A 20 6.31 -3.01 -14.03
C ASN A 20 7.75 -3.15 -13.49
N VAL A 21 8.13 -2.33 -12.49
CA VAL A 21 9.39 -2.49 -11.74
C VAL A 21 9.54 -3.89 -11.12
N PHE A 22 8.43 -4.63 -10.97
CA PHE A 22 8.38 -5.99 -10.45
C PHE A 22 8.22 -7.09 -11.52
N ASP A 23 8.34 -6.78 -12.81
CA ASP A 23 8.17 -7.76 -13.92
C ASP A 23 9.30 -8.81 -14.01
N ILE A 24 10.34 -8.66 -13.18
CA ILE A 24 11.50 -9.57 -13.14
C ILE A 24 11.18 -10.81 -12.28
N LYS A 25 11.65 -11.98 -12.71
CA LYS A 25 11.43 -13.28 -12.06
C LYS A 25 11.88 -13.31 -10.59
N GLY A 26 11.03 -13.87 -9.71
CA GLY A 26 11.31 -14.14 -8.28
C GLY A 26 10.03 -14.10 -7.41
N LYS A 27 9.88 -15.01 -6.44
CA LYS A 27 8.67 -15.12 -5.59
C LYS A 27 8.35 -13.83 -4.81
N GLU A 28 9.36 -13.22 -4.20
CA GLU A 28 9.21 -11.96 -3.46
C GLU A 28 8.76 -10.81 -4.38
N LYS A 29 9.28 -10.77 -5.62
CA LYS A 29 8.86 -9.79 -6.63
C LYS A 29 7.44 -10.01 -7.13
N GLN A 30 7.01 -11.27 -7.27
CA GLN A 30 5.63 -11.58 -7.61
C GLN A 30 4.65 -11.11 -6.52
N GLY A 31 4.95 -11.41 -5.26
CA GLY A 31 4.16 -10.90 -4.13
C GLY A 31 4.13 -9.37 -4.06
N ALA A 32 5.28 -8.73 -4.28
CA ALA A 32 5.36 -7.26 -4.35
C ALA A 32 4.57 -6.67 -5.53
N LYS A 33 4.58 -7.33 -6.70
CA LYS A 33 3.79 -6.91 -7.88
C LYS A 33 2.30 -6.97 -7.61
N GLU A 34 1.82 -8.08 -7.04
CA GLU A 34 0.41 -8.25 -6.67
C GLU A 34 -0.02 -7.22 -5.63
N LEU A 35 0.83 -6.94 -4.64
CA LEU A 35 0.58 -5.91 -3.64
C LEU A 35 0.53 -4.52 -4.27
N CYS A 36 1.49 -4.17 -5.13
CA CYS A 36 1.50 -2.90 -5.87
C CYS A 36 0.21 -2.72 -6.68
N ASN A 37 -0.21 -3.77 -7.38
CA ASN A 37 -1.43 -3.75 -8.18
C ASN A 37 -2.67 -3.51 -7.32
N ASN A 38 -2.76 -4.14 -6.15
CA ASN A 38 -3.85 -3.87 -5.20
C ASN A 38 -3.85 -2.41 -4.74
N VAL A 39 -2.69 -1.84 -4.37
CA VAL A 39 -2.58 -0.42 -3.99
C VAL A 39 -3.11 0.49 -5.09
N VAL A 40 -2.65 0.31 -6.33
CA VAL A 40 -3.09 1.10 -7.48
C VAL A 40 -4.60 0.99 -7.69
N LYS A 41 -5.16 -0.21 -7.57
CA LYS A 41 -6.60 -0.44 -7.69
C LYS A 41 -7.38 0.31 -6.61
N PHE A 42 -6.95 0.21 -5.35
CA PHE A 42 -7.60 0.93 -4.25
C PHE A 42 -7.53 2.44 -4.45
N LEU A 43 -6.42 2.97 -4.94
CA LEU A 43 -6.31 4.40 -5.26
C LEU A 43 -7.31 4.83 -6.34
N LYS A 44 -7.48 4.03 -7.41
CA LYS A 44 -8.51 4.27 -8.43
C LYS A 44 -9.93 4.21 -7.84
N GLU A 45 -10.22 3.19 -7.02
CA GLU A 45 -11.52 3.02 -6.36
C GLU A 45 -11.83 4.15 -5.35
N ILE A 46 -10.81 4.67 -4.65
CA ILE A 46 -10.96 5.80 -3.74
C ILE A 46 -11.19 7.10 -4.52
N ALA A 47 -10.52 7.30 -5.65
CA ALA A 47 -10.64 8.51 -6.47
C ALA A 47 -12.06 8.72 -7.04
N ILE A 48 -12.80 7.63 -7.29
CA ILE A 48 -14.19 7.70 -7.78
C ILE A 48 -15.23 7.93 -6.68
N LYS A 49 -14.86 7.85 -5.40
CA LYS A 49 -15.78 8.08 -4.27
C LYS A 49 -16.22 9.54 -4.24
N ARG A 50 -17.53 9.77 -4.14
CA ARG A 50 -18.11 11.12 -4.08
C ARG A 50 -17.93 11.74 -2.69
N GLU A 51 -18.19 10.96 -1.64
CA GLU A 51 -18.10 11.42 -0.27
C GLU A 51 -16.65 11.67 0.15
N ARG A 52 -16.37 12.92 0.55
CA ARG A 52 -15.02 13.35 0.92
C ARG A 52 -14.53 12.65 2.18
N ASP A 53 -15.40 12.46 3.17
CA ASP A 53 -15.03 11.86 4.45
C ASP A 53 -14.73 10.36 4.31
N GLU A 54 -15.50 9.64 3.49
CA GLU A 54 -15.22 8.25 3.16
C GLU A 54 -13.85 8.12 2.48
N SER A 55 -13.60 8.92 1.43
CA SER A 55 -12.28 8.93 0.75
C SER A 55 -11.15 9.24 1.72
N ASN A 56 -11.29 10.26 2.57
CA ASN A 56 -10.25 10.68 3.52
C ASN A 56 -9.94 9.57 4.52
N ASN A 57 -10.96 8.88 5.05
CA ASN A 57 -10.78 7.78 5.98
C ASN A 57 -10.08 6.58 5.32
N LEU A 58 -10.46 6.24 4.08
CA LEU A 58 -9.79 5.18 3.31
C LEU A 58 -8.32 5.55 3.03
N CYS A 59 -8.05 6.77 2.59
CA CYS A 59 -6.68 7.26 2.37
C CYS A 59 -5.84 7.24 3.65
N SER A 60 -6.44 7.59 4.80
CA SER A 60 -5.76 7.60 6.09
C SER A 60 -5.42 6.18 6.56
N TYR A 61 -6.25 5.20 6.22
CA TYR A 61 -6.04 3.80 6.60
C TYR A 61 -5.10 3.04 5.65
N LEU A 62 -5.05 3.42 4.36
CA LEU A 62 -4.29 2.72 3.32
C LEU A 62 -2.82 2.42 3.69
N PRO A 63 -2.03 3.33 4.29
CA PRO A 63 -0.67 3.01 4.70
C PRO A 63 -0.59 1.86 5.71
N PHE A 64 -1.50 1.81 6.70
CA PHE A 64 -1.49 0.76 7.71
C PHE A 64 -1.85 -0.60 7.12
N TRP A 65 -2.82 -0.65 6.20
CA TRP A 65 -3.10 -1.86 5.45
C TRP A 65 -1.88 -2.30 4.63
N LEU A 66 -1.26 -1.37 3.88
CA LEU A 66 -0.12 -1.68 3.02
C LEU A 66 1.06 -2.30 3.80
N TYR A 67 1.43 -1.72 4.93
CA TYR A 67 2.53 -2.26 5.75
C TYR A 67 2.18 -3.57 6.45
N ASP A 68 0.89 -3.84 6.71
CA ASP A 68 0.43 -5.14 7.17
C ASP A 68 0.63 -6.23 6.09
N GLU A 69 0.31 -5.90 4.85
CA GLU A 69 0.53 -6.81 3.72
C GLU A 69 2.03 -7.05 3.44
N ILE A 70 2.88 -6.02 3.59
CA ILE A 70 4.34 -6.17 3.53
C ILE A 70 4.83 -7.12 4.63
N TRP A 71 4.28 -7.01 5.84
CA TRP A 71 4.59 -7.90 6.96
C TRP A 71 4.21 -9.36 6.66
N GLY A 72 3.17 -9.59 5.86
CA GLY A 72 2.80 -10.93 5.38
C GLY A 72 3.76 -11.52 4.32
N ILE A 73 4.47 -10.66 3.56
CA ILE A 73 5.39 -11.08 2.49
C ILE A 73 6.83 -11.25 2.99
N HIS A 74 7.28 -10.38 3.89
CA HIS A 74 8.66 -10.34 4.38
C HIS A 74 8.78 -10.88 5.81
N SER A 75 9.59 -11.93 6.00
CA SER A 75 9.70 -12.65 7.27
C SER A 75 10.56 -11.94 8.34
N ASP A 76 11.52 -11.10 7.94
CA ASP A 76 12.37 -10.37 8.89
C ASP A 76 11.70 -9.07 9.36
N ARG A 77 10.99 -9.18 10.49
CA ARG A 77 10.15 -8.11 11.04
C ARG A 77 10.93 -7.02 11.76
N LYS A 78 12.13 -7.33 12.27
CA LYS A 78 12.97 -6.41 13.05
C LYS A 78 13.85 -5.56 12.15
N ARG A 79 14.08 -6.01 10.92
CA ARG A 79 14.80 -5.26 9.90
C ARG A 79 14.09 -3.96 9.56
N ASN A 80 14.88 -2.88 9.50
CA ASN A 80 14.38 -1.57 9.11
C ASN A 80 13.88 -1.60 7.66
N ILE A 81 12.82 -0.85 7.38
CA ILE A 81 12.17 -0.78 6.06
C ILE A 81 13.16 -0.54 4.93
N LYS A 82 14.20 0.29 5.15
CA LYS A 82 15.24 0.57 4.13
C LYS A 82 16.01 -0.63 3.62
N HIS A 83 15.99 -1.73 4.36
CA HIS A 83 16.69 -2.96 4.03
C HIS A 83 15.76 -4.04 3.45
N ILE A 84 14.47 -3.75 3.26
CA ILE A 84 13.52 -4.67 2.62
C ILE A 84 13.54 -4.39 1.10
N PRO A 85 14.05 -5.31 0.26
CA PRO A 85 14.47 -5.01 -1.12
C PRO A 85 13.37 -4.47 -2.05
N PHE A 86 12.09 -4.72 -1.75
CA PHE A 86 10.98 -4.31 -2.60
C PHE A 86 10.19 -3.09 -2.08
N VAL A 87 10.33 -2.71 -0.80
CA VAL A 87 9.41 -1.74 -0.18
C VAL A 87 9.58 -0.35 -0.78
N LYS A 88 10.82 0.09 -1.01
CA LYS A 88 11.04 1.40 -1.65
C LYS A 88 10.37 1.47 -3.03
N ASN A 89 10.61 0.48 -3.89
CA ASN A 89 10.01 0.42 -5.22
C ASN A 89 8.48 0.33 -5.17
N LEU A 90 7.92 -0.35 -4.16
CA LEU A 90 6.48 -0.46 -3.95
C LEU A 90 5.84 0.90 -3.63
N ILE A 91 6.46 1.64 -2.70
CA ILE A 91 6.01 2.97 -2.29
C ILE A 91 6.17 3.97 -3.44
N ASP A 92 7.31 3.94 -4.15
CA ASP A 92 7.56 4.81 -5.29
C ASP A 92 6.56 4.55 -6.43
N ALA A 93 6.25 3.29 -6.74
CA ALA A 93 5.24 2.91 -7.72
C ALA A 93 3.84 3.37 -7.32
N GLY A 94 3.45 3.18 -6.05
CA GLY A 94 2.19 3.67 -5.51
C GLY A 94 2.07 5.19 -5.62
N ASN A 95 3.10 5.93 -5.20
CA ASN A 95 3.12 7.40 -5.27
C ASN A 95 3.09 7.94 -6.71
N ASN A 96 3.77 7.27 -7.65
CA ASN A 96 3.67 7.58 -9.08
C ASN A 96 2.27 7.33 -9.63
N ALA A 97 1.59 6.26 -9.19
CA ALA A 97 0.19 6.05 -9.57
C ALA A 97 -0.70 7.16 -8.99
N MET A 98 -0.52 7.55 -7.74
CA MET A 98 -1.29 8.62 -7.08
C MET A 98 -1.19 9.95 -7.80
N SER A 99 -0.02 10.33 -8.31
CA SER A 99 0.17 11.59 -9.04
C SER A 99 -0.48 11.60 -10.43
N LYS A 100 -0.75 10.41 -10.99
CA LYS A 100 -1.30 10.24 -12.34
C LYS A 100 -2.78 9.86 -12.37
N ILE A 101 -3.31 9.33 -11.27
CA ILE A 101 -4.74 9.02 -11.14
C ILE A 101 -5.53 10.34 -11.01
N PRO A 102 -6.44 10.64 -11.95
CA PRO A 102 -7.28 11.84 -11.85
C PRO A 102 -8.13 11.81 -10.58
N ASN A 103 -8.34 12.98 -9.98
CA ASN A 103 -9.13 13.13 -8.75
C ASN A 103 -8.61 12.30 -7.56
N ASN A 104 -7.34 11.90 -7.56
CA ASN A 104 -6.73 11.28 -6.39
C ASN A 104 -6.83 12.24 -5.18
N LYS A 105 -7.42 11.75 -4.09
CA LYS A 105 -7.58 12.49 -2.83
C LYS A 105 -6.56 12.07 -1.77
N CYS A 106 -5.85 10.97 -1.99
CA CYS A 106 -4.91 10.45 -1.02
C CYS A 106 -3.59 11.22 -1.03
N ARG A 107 -2.98 11.35 0.15
CA ARG A 107 -1.62 11.87 0.30
C ARG A 107 -0.59 10.77 0.07
N THR A 108 0.62 11.19 -0.27
CA THR A 108 1.80 10.34 -0.51
C THR A 108 1.91 9.22 0.53
N LEU A 109 2.12 7.99 0.07
CA LEU A 109 2.39 6.84 0.92
C LEU A 109 3.70 7.09 1.69
N PRO A 110 3.68 6.95 3.03
CA PRO A 110 4.85 7.23 3.86
C PRO A 110 5.94 6.16 3.67
N TYR A 111 7.19 6.60 3.60
CA TYR A 111 8.38 5.75 3.60
C TYR A 111 9.28 6.10 4.78
N TYR A 112 9.05 5.45 5.92
CA TYR A 112 9.85 5.63 7.13
C TYR A 112 10.99 4.61 7.15
N SER A 113 12.14 5.01 6.60
CA SER A 113 13.30 4.15 6.33
C SER A 113 13.92 3.49 7.57
N HIS A 114 13.79 4.11 8.74
CA HIS A 114 14.46 3.72 9.99
C HIS A 114 13.61 2.87 10.93
N ILE A 115 12.30 2.77 10.68
CA ILE A 115 11.42 1.91 11.49
C ILE A 115 11.33 0.53 10.86
N ASN A 116 10.79 -0.43 11.62
CA ASN A 116 10.59 -1.81 11.17
C ASN A 116 9.09 -2.14 11.07
N LEU A 117 8.76 -3.36 10.67
CA LEU A 117 7.37 -3.76 10.44
C LEU A 117 6.57 -3.96 11.74
N ASP A 118 7.23 -4.32 12.85
CA ASP A 118 6.59 -4.42 14.16
C ASP A 118 6.15 -3.04 14.68
N GLU A 119 6.95 -1.99 14.43
CA GLU A 119 6.58 -0.62 14.73
C GLU A 119 5.36 -0.15 13.91
N TRP A 120 5.29 -0.54 12.62
CA TRP A 120 4.10 -0.31 11.80
C TRP A 120 2.84 -0.99 12.36
N LYS A 121 2.97 -2.22 12.89
CA LYS A 121 1.87 -2.91 13.57
C LYS A 121 1.37 -2.15 14.79
N LYS A 122 2.28 -1.66 15.65
CA LYS A 122 1.92 -0.83 16.82
C LYS A 122 1.19 0.45 16.40
N ARG A 123 1.65 1.10 15.33
CA ARG A 123 1.01 2.30 14.78
C ARG A 123 -0.37 2.02 14.21
N LYS A 124 -0.58 0.88 13.53
CA LYS A 124 -1.91 0.43 13.09
C LYS A 124 -2.85 0.27 14.29
N ILE A 125 -2.41 -0.40 15.37
CA ILE A 125 -3.21 -0.56 16.60
C ILE A 125 -3.54 0.81 17.22
N SER A 126 -2.55 1.69 17.33
CA SER A 126 -2.74 3.03 17.88
C SER A 126 -3.73 3.84 17.03
N TYR A 127 -3.62 3.79 15.70
CA TYR A 127 -4.56 4.43 14.80
C TYR A 127 -6.00 3.93 15.02
N ILE A 128 -6.19 2.61 15.16
CA ILE A 128 -7.52 2.02 15.41
C ILE A 128 -8.07 2.46 16.77
N TYR A 129 -7.22 2.56 17.80
CA TYR A 129 -7.65 2.96 19.14
C TYR A 129 -8.11 4.42 19.23
N PHE A 130 -7.43 5.33 18.52
CA PHE A 130 -7.72 6.78 18.55
C PHE A 130 -8.72 7.25 17.48
N LYS A 131 -9.25 6.35 16.65
CA LYS A 131 -10.23 6.64 15.59
C LYS A 131 -11.62 6.19 16.00
#